data_AF-A0A2H4SQL6-F1
#
_entry.id   AF-A0A2H4SQL6-F1
#
_cell.length_a   1.000
_cell.length_b   1.000
_cell.length_c   1.000
_cell.angle_alpha   90.00
_cell.angle_beta   90.00
_cell.angle_gamma   90.00
#
_symmetry.space_group_name_H-M   'P 1'
#
loop_
_entity.id
_entity.type
_entity.pdbx_description
1 polymer ?
#
loop_
_entity_poly.entity_id
_entity_poly.type
_entity_poly.pdbx_seq_one_letter_code
_entity_poly.pdbx_strand_id
1 'polypeptide(L)'
;MAVPHHRHQASLESIFRVSSSPPLEAAQRNQAHGRFQEILDHYEGTVPPNRQYKRPTLLRLTYHYTSEGKSKDNVLRAFFDAIGLSIDENTSVDFSDKETEERISVKLIGFADFLIDNFFLPLHCAIAHILHLSAAGAHIDRILEDTAGSGVHADGSTALGSMVQLRLDGWLDGWWDGREG
;
A
#
# COMPACT_ATOMS: atom_id res chain seq x y z
N MET A 1 -6.50 25.86 -28.25
CA MET A 1 -7.05 24.49 -28.26
C MET A 1 -6.10 23.63 -27.43
N ALA A 2 -6.57 23.07 -26.32
CA ALA A 2 -5.74 22.31 -25.39
C ALA A 2 -5.60 20.86 -25.89
N VAL A 3 -4.35 20.42 -26.03
CA VAL A 3 -4.01 19.03 -26.40
C VAL A 3 -4.31 18.14 -25.19
N PRO A 4 -5.08 17.04 -25.33
CA PRO A 4 -5.35 16.13 -24.23
C PRO A 4 -4.03 15.49 -23.77
N HIS A 5 -3.72 15.64 -22.49
CA HIS A 5 -2.53 15.09 -21.87
C HIS A 5 -2.55 13.56 -21.90
N HIS A 6 -1.80 12.99 -22.84
CA HIS A 6 -1.44 11.57 -22.92
C HIS A 6 -0.42 11.16 -21.82
N ARG A 7 -0.61 11.61 -20.58
CA ARG A 7 0.42 11.46 -19.52
C ARG A 7 0.28 10.20 -18.66
N HIS A 8 -0.73 9.35 -18.89
CA HIS A 8 -1.00 8.20 -18.01
C HIS A 8 -1.27 6.85 -18.70
N GLN A 9 -1.13 6.73 -20.03
CA GLN A 9 -1.38 5.43 -20.69
C GLN A 9 -0.19 4.47 -20.69
N ALA A 10 0.99 4.86 -20.21
CA ALA A 10 2.17 3.97 -20.19
C ALA A 10 2.20 2.95 -19.02
N SER A 11 1.29 3.02 -18.04
CA SER A 11 1.51 2.34 -16.75
C SER A 11 0.71 1.04 -16.52
N LEU A 12 -0.28 0.70 -17.36
CA LEU A 12 -1.08 -0.54 -17.17
C LEU A 12 -0.49 -1.76 -17.89
N GLU A 13 0.22 -1.57 -19.01
CA GLU A 13 0.84 -2.69 -19.74
C GLU A 13 1.88 -3.43 -18.89
N SER A 14 2.61 -2.72 -18.01
CA SER A 14 3.55 -3.34 -17.06
C SER A 14 2.83 -4.31 -16.12
N ILE A 15 1.70 -3.93 -15.53
CA ILE A 15 0.95 -4.77 -14.58
C ILE A 15 0.37 -6.02 -15.25
N PHE A 16 -0.14 -5.88 -16.48
CA PHE A 16 -0.62 -7.03 -17.26
C PHE A 16 0.52 -7.96 -17.69
N ARG A 17 1.68 -7.42 -18.10
CA ARG A 17 2.87 -8.22 -18.44
C ARG A 17 3.40 -8.99 -17.23
N VAL A 18 3.41 -8.36 -16.06
CA VAL A 18 3.85 -8.98 -14.80
C VAL A 18 2.98 -10.20 -14.45
N SER A 19 1.66 -10.10 -14.58
CA SER A 19 0.73 -11.20 -14.27
C SER A 19 0.92 -12.43 -15.18
N SER A 20 1.42 -12.23 -16.40
CA SER A 20 1.68 -13.30 -17.38
C SER A 20 3.03 -14.00 -17.20
N SER A 21 3.93 -13.45 -16.40
CA SER A 21 5.27 -14.01 -16.20
C SER A 21 5.24 -15.32 -15.39
N PRO A 22 6.21 -16.24 -15.60
CA PRO A 22 6.34 -17.45 -14.78
C PRO A 22 6.56 -17.08 -13.30
N PRO A 23 6.25 -17.93 -12.33
CA PRO A 23 6.60 -17.69 -10.92
C PRO A 23 8.11 -17.48 -10.73
N LEU A 24 8.52 -16.68 -9.75
CA LEU A 24 9.95 -16.55 -9.41
C LEU A 24 10.44 -17.85 -8.76
N GLU A 25 11.70 -18.19 -9.03
CA GLU A 25 12.39 -19.24 -8.30
C GLU A 25 12.55 -18.84 -6.83
N ALA A 26 12.60 -19.82 -5.91
CA ALA A 26 12.65 -19.53 -4.48
C ALA A 26 13.85 -18.67 -4.07
N ALA A 27 15.03 -18.93 -4.66
CA ALA A 27 16.23 -18.14 -4.41
C ALA A 27 16.07 -16.68 -4.90
N GLN A 28 15.60 -16.51 -6.13
CA GLN A 28 15.33 -15.21 -6.75
C GLN A 28 14.29 -14.42 -5.94
N ARG A 29 13.22 -15.07 -5.48
CA ARG A 29 12.19 -14.45 -4.63
C ARG A 29 12.76 -13.97 -3.30
N ASN A 30 13.57 -14.80 -2.63
CA ASN A 30 14.17 -14.44 -1.34
C ASN A 30 15.15 -13.26 -1.49
N GLN A 31 15.96 -13.26 -2.54
CA GLN A 31 16.87 -12.16 -2.87
C GLN A 31 16.11 -10.87 -3.17
N ALA A 32 15.10 -10.94 -4.05
CA ALA A 32 14.25 -9.80 -4.40
C ALA A 32 13.52 -9.25 -3.18
N HIS A 33 13.03 -10.12 -2.28
CA HIS A 33 12.41 -9.72 -1.03
C HIS A 33 13.39 -9.01 -0.10
N GLY A 34 14.61 -9.54 0.07
CA GLY A 34 15.65 -8.91 0.89
C GLY A 34 16.03 -7.52 0.38
N ARG A 35 16.27 -7.38 -0.94
CA ARG A 35 16.56 -6.08 -1.57
C ARG A 35 15.38 -5.10 -1.46
N PHE A 36 14.16 -5.59 -1.61
CA PHE A 36 12.96 -4.79 -1.40
C PHE A 36 12.92 -4.22 0.03
N GLN A 37 13.17 -5.04 1.05
CA GLN A 37 13.21 -4.58 2.44
C GLN A 37 14.35 -3.58 2.68
N GLU A 38 15.56 -3.85 2.19
CA GLU A 38 16.71 -2.95 2.29
C GLU A 38 16.40 -1.55 1.73
N ILE A 39 15.80 -1.50 0.53
CA ILE A 39 15.40 -0.23 -0.08
C ILE A 39 14.36 0.48 0.78
N LEU A 40 13.33 -0.23 1.25
CA LEU A 40 12.29 0.41 2.07
C LEU A 40 12.83 0.91 3.42
N ASP A 41 13.71 0.14 4.07
CA ASP A 41 14.33 0.51 5.35
C ASP A 41 15.15 1.80 5.22
N HIS A 42 15.85 2.00 4.10
CA HIS A 42 16.58 3.24 3.80
C HIS A 42 15.67 4.48 3.82
N TYR A 43 14.45 4.36 3.27
CA TYR A 43 13.51 5.49 3.15
C TYR A 43 12.51 5.63 4.32
N GLU A 44 12.39 4.64 5.21
CA GLU A 44 11.38 4.57 6.28
C GLU A 44 11.52 5.72 7.32
N GLY A 45 12.71 6.32 7.43
CA GLY A 45 13.01 7.43 8.36
C GLY A 45 12.68 8.83 7.86
N THR A 46 12.26 8.99 6.61
CA THR A 46 11.99 10.32 6.03
C THR A 46 10.62 10.85 6.50
N VAL A 47 10.62 11.99 7.18
CA VAL A 47 9.37 12.66 7.55
C VAL A 47 8.71 13.19 6.29
N PRO A 48 7.49 12.77 5.94
CA PRO A 48 6.85 13.21 4.73
C PRO A 48 6.56 14.72 4.81
N PRO A 49 6.94 15.52 3.80
CA PRO A 49 6.53 16.91 3.76
C PRO A 49 5.00 16.93 3.62
N ASN A 50 4.34 17.63 4.55
CA ASN A 50 2.91 17.92 4.52
C ASN A 50 1.93 16.74 4.76
N ARG A 51 2.05 16.04 5.90
CA ARG A 51 1.07 15.04 6.37
C ARG A 51 0.74 13.90 5.37
N GLN A 52 1.56 13.72 4.34
CA GLN A 52 1.40 12.61 3.42
C GLN A 52 1.64 11.29 4.16
N TYR A 53 0.96 10.24 3.70
CA TYR A 53 1.14 8.89 4.21
C TYR A 53 2.60 8.42 4.01
N LYS A 54 3.05 7.50 4.86
CA LYS A 54 4.40 6.94 4.76
C LYS A 54 4.48 5.99 3.57
N ARG A 55 5.13 6.42 2.50
CA ARG A 55 5.25 5.66 1.25
C ARG A 55 5.98 4.33 1.41
N PRO A 56 7.14 4.25 2.11
CA PRO A 56 7.79 2.96 2.36
C PRO A 56 6.88 2.00 3.15
N THR A 57 6.20 2.50 4.17
CA THR A 57 5.23 1.71 4.93
C THR A 57 4.08 1.20 4.04
N LEU A 58 3.52 2.04 3.17
CA LEU A 58 2.47 1.62 2.23
C LEU A 58 2.95 0.46 1.34
N LEU A 59 4.15 0.56 0.76
CA LEU A 59 4.71 -0.48 -0.09
C LEU A 59 4.94 -1.77 0.71
N ARG A 60 5.47 -1.65 1.94
CA ARG A 60 5.67 -2.79 2.85
C ARG A 60 4.34 -3.51 3.14
N LEU A 61 3.29 -2.75 3.46
CA LEU A 61 1.95 -3.30 3.73
C LEU A 61 1.33 -3.92 2.49
N THR A 62 1.49 -3.27 1.32
CA THR A 62 1.02 -3.80 0.04
C THR A 62 1.62 -5.19 -0.21
N TYR A 63 2.94 -5.34 -0.06
CA TYR A 63 3.59 -6.63 -0.19
C TYR A 63 3.15 -7.64 0.89
N HIS A 64 3.04 -7.20 2.15
CA HIS A 64 2.67 -8.06 3.27
C HIS A 64 1.28 -8.70 3.11
N TYR A 65 0.28 -7.88 2.74
CA TYR A 65 -1.11 -8.33 2.60
C TYR A 65 -1.46 -8.92 1.22
N THR A 66 -0.54 -8.85 0.26
CA THR A 66 -0.71 -9.56 -1.01
C THR A 66 -0.70 -11.06 -0.76
N SER A 67 -1.63 -11.78 -1.39
CA SER A 67 -1.70 -13.25 -1.33
C SER A 67 -0.36 -13.90 -1.70
N GLU A 68 -0.05 -15.03 -1.07
CA GLU A 68 1.26 -15.66 -1.25
C GLU A 68 1.53 -16.17 -2.67
N GLY A 69 2.78 -16.59 -2.91
CA GLY A 69 3.22 -17.15 -4.19
C GLY A 69 3.28 -16.11 -5.31
N LYS A 70 2.62 -16.40 -6.43
CA LYS A 70 2.74 -15.62 -7.67
C LYS A 70 2.30 -14.15 -7.50
N SER A 71 1.37 -13.86 -6.60
CA SER A 71 0.94 -12.47 -6.39
C SER A 71 2.03 -11.63 -5.72
N LYS A 72 2.77 -12.17 -4.74
CA LYS A 72 3.95 -11.51 -4.16
C LYS A 72 5.07 -11.34 -5.19
N ASP A 73 5.30 -12.35 -6.04
CA ASP A 73 6.24 -12.25 -7.15
C ASP A 73 5.89 -11.10 -8.10
N ASN A 74 4.60 -10.92 -8.37
CA ASN A 74 4.11 -9.84 -9.22
C ASN A 74 4.36 -8.46 -8.59
N VAL A 75 4.12 -8.31 -7.29
CA VAL A 75 4.41 -7.06 -6.58
C VAL A 75 5.89 -6.72 -6.65
N LEU A 76 6.77 -7.70 -6.41
CA LEU A 76 8.21 -7.49 -6.51
C LEU A 76 8.61 -7.05 -7.92
N ARG A 77 8.12 -7.73 -8.96
CA ARG A 77 8.42 -7.34 -10.35
C ARG A 77 7.95 -5.95 -10.68
N ALA A 78 6.70 -5.61 -10.33
CA ALA A 78 6.16 -4.28 -10.59
C ALA A 78 6.95 -3.20 -9.85
N PHE A 79 7.36 -3.46 -8.61
CA PHE A 79 8.21 -2.55 -7.85
C PHE A 79 9.57 -2.33 -8.52
N PHE A 80 10.31 -3.41 -8.82
CA PHE A 80 11.65 -3.34 -9.42
C PHE A 80 11.60 -2.68 -10.81
N ASP A 81 10.59 -2.99 -11.63
CA ASP A 81 10.33 -2.33 -12.91
C ASP A 81 10.08 -0.83 -12.73
N ALA A 82 9.23 -0.44 -11.77
CA ALA A 82 8.89 0.96 -11.51
C ALA A 82 10.09 1.80 -11.06
N ILE A 83 10.96 1.27 -10.19
CA ILE A 83 12.17 1.97 -9.76
C ILE A 83 13.32 1.85 -10.79
N GLY A 84 13.17 0.99 -11.79
CA GLY A 84 14.16 0.75 -12.85
C GLY A 84 15.40 0.03 -12.34
N LEU A 85 15.23 -0.91 -11.40
CA LEU A 85 16.27 -1.82 -10.96
C LEU A 85 15.97 -3.23 -11.49
N SER A 86 17.01 -4.01 -11.74
CA SER A 86 16.83 -5.41 -12.14
C SER A 86 16.51 -6.26 -10.90
N ILE A 87 15.50 -7.13 -10.99
CA ILE A 87 15.16 -8.09 -9.94
C ILE A 87 16.25 -9.16 -9.74
N ASP A 88 17.03 -9.44 -10.80
CA ASP A 88 18.07 -10.48 -10.84
C ASP A 88 19.42 -10.01 -10.33
N GLU A 89 19.58 -8.69 -10.17
CA GLU A 89 20.82 -8.10 -9.72
C GLU A 89 21.10 -8.50 -8.26
N ASN A 90 22.32 -8.98 -8.00
CA ASN A 90 22.75 -9.50 -6.69
C ASN A 90 23.59 -8.51 -5.89
N THR A 91 23.73 -7.28 -6.39
CA THR A 91 24.43 -6.21 -5.70
C THR A 91 23.46 -5.37 -4.89
N SER A 92 23.86 -5.03 -3.67
CA SER A 92 23.18 -4.02 -2.84
C SER A 92 23.18 -2.69 -3.58
N VAL A 93 22.14 -1.89 -3.35
CA VAL A 93 22.04 -0.56 -3.97
C VAL A 93 23.01 0.37 -3.25
N ASP A 94 23.89 1.04 -4.00
CA ASP A 94 24.77 2.04 -3.42
C ASP A 94 24.01 3.37 -3.24
N PHE A 95 23.51 3.58 -2.03
CA PHE A 95 22.85 4.84 -1.63
C PHE A 95 23.85 5.96 -1.31
N SER A 96 25.16 5.71 -1.37
CA SER A 96 26.18 6.76 -1.19
C SER A 96 26.25 7.71 -2.39
N ASP A 97 25.87 7.20 -3.57
CA ASP A 97 25.74 7.98 -4.79
C ASP A 97 24.44 8.78 -4.81
N LYS A 98 24.54 10.10 -4.64
CA LYS A 98 23.38 11.00 -4.52
C LYS A 98 22.48 10.99 -5.77
N GLU A 99 23.05 10.84 -6.96
CA GLU A 99 22.28 10.81 -8.20
C GLU A 99 21.41 9.54 -8.27
N THR A 100 21.98 8.39 -7.92
CA THR A 100 21.28 7.11 -7.85
C THR A 100 20.23 7.13 -6.74
N GLU A 101 20.55 7.64 -5.56
CA GLU A 101 19.62 7.78 -4.45
C GLU A 101 18.42 8.65 -4.84
N GLU A 102 18.65 9.84 -5.39
CA GLU A 102 17.57 10.75 -5.81
C GLU A 102 16.70 10.13 -6.90
N ARG A 103 17.31 9.45 -7.88
CA ARG A 103 16.60 8.75 -8.96
C ARG A 103 15.69 7.64 -8.43
N ILE A 104 16.15 6.86 -7.45
CA ILE A 104 15.35 5.81 -6.82
C ILE A 104 14.24 6.44 -5.98
N SER A 105 14.55 7.47 -5.20
CA SER A 105 13.60 8.16 -4.35
C SER A 105 12.40 8.71 -5.14
N VAL A 106 12.65 9.43 -6.23
CA VAL A 106 11.60 10.00 -7.10
C VAL A 106 10.69 8.90 -7.67
N LYS A 107 11.26 7.78 -8.12
CA LYS A 107 10.49 6.67 -8.69
C LYS A 107 9.71 5.88 -7.64
N LEU A 108 10.29 5.66 -6.45
CA LEU A 108 9.61 5.02 -5.33
C LEU A 108 8.40 5.86 -4.92
N ILE A 109 8.57 7.18 -4.83
CA ILE A 109 7.50 8.12 -4.53
C ILE A 109 6.39 8.02 -5.58
N GLY A 110 6.77 8.09 -6.85
CA GLY A 110 5.83 7.98 -7.97
C GLY A 110 5.09 6.64 -7.99
N PHE A 111 5.75 5.53 -7.66
CA PHE A 111 5.11 4.21 -7.58
C PHE A 111 4.10 4.13 -6.44
N ALA A 112 4.43 4.64 -5.25
CA ALA A 112 3.51 4.66 -4.12
C ALA A 112 2.28 5.55 -4.41
N ASP A 113 2.49 6.74 -4.97
CA ASP A 113 1.41 7.66 -5.34
C ASP A 113 0.53 7.03 -6.43
N PHE A 114 1.13 6.35 -7.41
CA PHE A 114 0.40 5.60 -8.43
C PHE A 114 -0.50 4.51 -7.81
N LEU A 115 -0.02 3.76 -6.83
CA LEU A 115 -0.82 2.75 -6.14
C LEU A 115 -2.01 3.37 -5.40
N ILE A 116 -1.79 4.49 -4.72
CA ILE A 116 -2.87 5.23 -4.04
C ILE A 116 -3.92 5.68 -5.05
N ASP A 117 -3.50 6.37 -6.11
CA ASP A 117 -4.42 6.99 -7.06
C ASP A 117 -5.21 5.97 -7.90
N ASN A 118 -4.60 4.83 -8.23
CA ASN A 118 -5.18 3.88 -9.19
C ASN A 118 -5.76 2.62 -8.54
N PHE A 119 -5.39 2.28 -7.30
CA PHE A 119 -5.87 1.07 -6.62
C PHE A 119 -6.58 1.41 -5.32
N PHE A 120 -5.90 2.09 -4.38
CA PHE A 120 -6.41 2.23 -3.03
C PHE A 120 -7.52 3.28 -2.91
N LEU A 121 -7.41 4.44 -3.56
CA LEU A 121 -8.47 5.44 -3.56
C LEU A 121 -9.74 4.95 -4.25
N PRO A 122 -9.70 4.37 -5.48
CA PRO A 122 -10.89 3.81 -6.10
C PRO A 122 -11.54 2.70 -5.25
N LEU A 123 -10.73 1.82 -4.65
CA LEU A 123 -11.22 0.77 -3.77
C LEU A 123 -11.89 1.33 -2.51
N HIS A 124 -11.26 2.33 -1.87
CA HIS A 124 -11.82 3.01 -0.71
C HIS A 124 -13.17 3.66 -1.04
N CYS A 125 -13.26 4.39 -2.15
CA CYS A 125 -14.51 4.98 -2.62
C CYS A 125 -15.59 3.93 -2.89
N ALA A 126 -15.24 2.81 -3.53
CA ALA A 126 -16.18 1.73 -3.80
C ALA A 126 -16.72 1.10 -2.51
N ILE A 127 -15.84 0.83 -1.54
CA ILE A 127 -16.24 0.30 -0.22
C ILE A 127 -17.15 1.30 0.49
N ALA A 128 -16.79 2.57 0.54
CA ALA A 128 -17.62 3.61 1.16
C ALA A 128 -19.02 3.69 0.51
N HIS A 129 -19.10 3.65 -0.82
CA HIS A 129 -20.39 3.63 -1.53
C HIS A 129 -21.22 2.37 -1.24
N ILE A 130 -20.61 1.17 -1.28
CA ILE A 130 -21.32 -0.08 -0.97
C ILE A 130 -21.90 -0.02 0.45
N LEU A 131 -21.11 0.43 1.41
CA LEU A 131 -21.55 0.48 2.79
C LEU A 131 -22.64 1.55 3.02
N HIS A 132 -22.52 2.72 2.36
CA HIS A 132 -23.57 3.75 2.39
C HIS A 132 -24.91 3.21 1.85
N LEU A 133 -24.87 2.51 0.72
CA LEU A 133 -26.05 1.88 0.11
C LEU A 133 -26.60 0.69 0.91
N SER A 134 -25.79 0.09 1.81
CA SER A 134 -26.22 -1.03 2.66
C SER A 134 -27.02 -0.61 3.91
N ALA A 135 -27.57 0.61 3.92
CA ALA A 135 -28.26 1.24 5.06
C ALA A 135 -27.39 1.46 6.32
N ALA A 136 -26.07 1.21 6.25
CA ALA A 136 -25.10 1.57 7.28
C ALA A 136 -24.56 3.02 7.13
N GLY A 137 -25.11 3.80 6.18
CA GLY A 137 -24.61 5.13 5.80
C GLY A 137 -24.47 6.11 6.97
N ALA A 138 -25.47 6.21 7.86
CA ALA A 138 -25.42 7.13 9.00
C ALA A 138 -24.33 6.78 10.05
N HIS A 139 -23.91 5.51 10.11
CA HIS A 139 -22.82 5.09 10.99
C HIS A 139 -21.46 5.45 10.38
N ILE A 140 -21.34 5.43 9.06
CA ILE A 140 -20.10 5.67 8.33
C ILE A 140 -19.87 7.15 8.07
N ASP A 141 -20.91 7.93 7.77
CA ASP A 141 -20.77 9.38 7.64
C ASP A 141 -20.20 9.97 8.94
N ARG A 142 -20.64 9.45 10.10
CA ARG A 142 -20.09 9.81 11.41
C ARG A 142 -18.61 9.36 11.59
N ILE A 143 -18.24 8.17 11.11
CA ILE A 143 -16.84 7.68 11.13
C ILE A 143 -15.94 8.48 10.17
N LEU A 144 -16.45 8.86 9.00
CA LEU A 144 -15.73 9.63 7.98
C LEU A 144 -15.53 11.09 8.42
N GLU A 145 -16.52 11.68 9.09
CA GLU A 145 -16.42 13.03 9.68
C GLU A 145 -15.44 13.05 10.87
N ASP A 146 -15.45 12.02 11.73
CA ASP A 146 -14.48 11.86 12.84
C ASP A 146 -13.03 11.63 12.34
N THR A 147 -12.84 10.89 11.24
CA THR A 147 -11.51 10.62 10.67
C THR A 147 -10.95 11.78 9.84
N ALA A 148 -11.81 12.63 9.27
CA ALA A 148 -11.38 13.86 8.60
C ALA A 148 -10.94 14.96 9.59
N GLY A 149 -11.39 14.89 10.85
CA GLY A 149 -11.18 15.93 11.87
C GLY A 149 -10.00 15.74 12.83
N SER A 150 -9.53 14.53 13.10
CA SER A 150 -8.58 14.29 14.21
C SER A 150 -7.19 13.79 13.74
N GLY A 151 -6.19 14.66 13.91
CA GLY A 151 -4.79 14.24 13.93
C GLY A 151 -4.46 13.47 15.21
N VAL A 152 -3.52 12.53 15.11
CA VAL A 152 -3.03 11.68 16.22
C VAL A 152 -2.96 12.47 17.53
N HIS A 153 -3.76 12.06 18.53
CA HIS A 153 -3.73 12.67 19.85
C HIS A 153 -2.38 12.37 20.52
N ALA A 154 -1.95 13.23 21.45
CA ALA A 154 -0.64 13.14 22.10
C ALA A 154 -0.41 11.83 22.90
N ASP A 155 -1.46 11.05 23.15
CA ASP A 155 -1.46 9.74 23.78
C ASP A 155 -1.27 8.58 22.78
N GLY A 156 -1.11 8.87 21.48
CA GLY A 156 -0.97 7.89 20.41
C GLY A 156 -2.31 7.31 19.94
N SER A 157 -3.44 7.74 20.52
CA SER A 157 -4.75 7.35 20.04
C SER A 157 -5.06 8.05 18.71
N THR A 158 -5.69 7.29 17.82
CA THR A 158 -6.20 7.78 16.55
C THR A 158 -7.67 7.41 16.45
N ALA A 159 -8.42 8.08 15.59
CA ALA A 159 -9.79 7.67 15.26
C ALA A 159 -9.85 6.20 14.77
N LEU A 160 -8.74 5.65 14.25
CA LEU A 160 -8.58 4.24 13.91
C LEU A 160 -8.60 3.31 15.13
N GLY A 161 -8.06 3.76 16.28
CA GLY A 161 -8.10 3.00 17.54
C GLY A 161 -9.51 2.84 18.08
N SER A 162 -10.35 3.87 17.95
CA SER A 162 -11.77 3.82 18.31
C SER A 162 -12.59 2.90 17.38
N MET A 163 -12.23 2.80 16.09
CA MET A 163 -12.85 1.84 15.16
C MET A 163 -12.55 0.38 15.53
N VAL A 164 -11.35 0.08 16.03
CA VAL A 164 -11.00 -1.27 16.49
C VAL A 164 -11.76 -1.61 17.79
N GLN A 165 -11.92 -0.63 18.68
CA GLN A 165 -12.68 -0.79 19.92
C GLN A 165 -14.17 -1.09 19.67
N LEU A 166 -14.81 -0.34 18.76
CA LEU A 166 -16.21 -0.56 18.36
C LEU A 166 -16.45 -1.91 17.67
N ARG A 167 -15.45 -2.42 16.95
CA ARG A 167 -15.53 -3.73 16.27
C ARG A 167 -15.39 -4.92 17.23
N LEU A 168 -14.75 -4.73 18.38
CA LEU A 168 -14.57 -5.79 19.38
C LEU A 168 -15.79 -5.95 20.29
N ASP A 169 -16.43 -4.86 20.71
CA ASP A 169 -17.59 -4.91 21.62
C ASP A 169 -18.87 -5.44 20.93
N GLY A 170 -18.99 -5.36 19.60
CA GLY A 170 -20.21 -5.79 18.89
C GLY A 170 -20.23 -7.23 18.35
N TRP A 171 -19.06 -7.88 18.18
CA TRP A 171 -18.99 -9.22 17.55
C TRP A 171 -18.78 -10.35 18.58
N LEU A 172 -18.16 -10.07 19.72
CA LEU A 172 -17.84 -11.12 20.72
C LEU A 172 -19.03 -11.52 21.59
N ASP A 173 -20.01 -10.64 21.83
CA ASP A 173 -21.16 -10.96 22.71
C ASP A 173 -22.15 -11.97 22.10
N GLY A 174 -22.09 -12.21 20.79
CA GLY A 174 -23.03 -13.09 20.08
C GLY A 174 -22.56 -14.53 19.87
N TRP A 175 -21.34 -14.90 20.27
CA TRP A 175 -20.76 -16.22 19.96
C TRP A 175 -20.56 -17.14 21.18
N TRP A 176 -20.72 -16.63 22.41
CA TRP A 176 -20.48 -17.40 23.63
C TRP A 176 -21.75 -17.90 24.34
N ASP A 177 -22.95 -17.53 23.90
CA ASP A 177 -24.20 -18.04 24.49
C ASP A 177 -24.75 -19.20 23.65
N GLY A 178 -24.28 -20.42 23.92
CA GLY A 178 -24.78 -21.60 23.21
C GLY A 178 -23.99 -22.89 23.36
N ARG A 179 -23.60 -23.27 24.58
CA ARG A 179 -23.35 -24.70 24.90
C ARG A 179 -23.39 -25.00 26.41
N GLU A 180 -24.58 -25.01 27.00
CA GLU A 180 -24.90 -25.91 28.12
C GLU A 180 -26.31 -26.47 27.90
N GLY A 181 -26.40 -27.80 27.81
CA GLY A 181 -27.60 -28.56 27.47
C GLY A 181 -27.25 -29.89 26.81
#